data_AF-R6AGR1-F1
#
_entry.id   AF-R6AGR1-F1
#
_cell.length_a   1.000
_cell.length_b   1.000
_cell.length_c   1.000
_cell.angle_alpha   90.00
_cell.angle_beta   90.00
_cell.angle_gamma   90.00
#
_symmetry.space_group_name_H-M   'P 1'
#
loop_
_entity.id
_entity.type
_entity.pdbx_description
1 polymer ?
#
loop_
_entity_poly.entity_id
_entity_poly.type
_entity_poly.pdbx_seq_one_letter_code
_entity_poly.pdbx_strand_id
1 'polypeptide(L)'
;MMRVEPLAALKPVNTVIAAGRTFRWFLDETVDGSASIAMRLKEKGIRTEPLDRLDANAFDACAIITEKTITVKKPFVCLRPKNLFVGIGCKRGTSQELVQSAFTAALAQAGAYPYQVASLASVDAKADEKGLLDFAGSMHLPIHFYKAEELKKIAEEYHLESSKFVEKTIGVGNVCQSAALMESMKGKTLLPKTKFVSATVAIALGLSGSSALDRAMKKK
;
A
#
# COMPACT_ATOMS: atom_id res chain seq x y z
N MET A 1 -5.92 5.36 -2.82
CA MET A 1 -6.04 5.91 -4.21
C MET A 1 -5.30 4.97 -5.15
N MET A 2 -5.91 4.55 -6.26
CA MET A 2 -5.30 3.62 -7.24
C MET A 2 -4.50 4.38 -8.30
N ARG A 3 -3.48 3.75 -8.89
CA ARG A 3 -2.76 4.31 -10.05
C ARG A 3 -3.48 3.92 -11.34
N VAL A 4 -3.62 4.87 -12.26
CA VAL A 4 -4.23 4.62 -13.58
C VAL A 4 -3.14 4.36 -14.62
N GLU A 5 -3.28 3.29 -15.41
CA GLU A 5 -2.33 2.92 -16.47
C GLU A 5 -3.06 2.33 -17.70
N PRO A 6 -2.75 2.74 -18.95
CA PRO A 6 -1.95 3.90 -19.29
C PRO A 6 -2.75 5.20 -19.12
N LEU A 7 -2.11 6.26 -18.62
CA LEU A 7 -2.76 7.56 -18.40
C LEU A 7 -3.30 8.15 -19.71
N ALA A 8 -2.61 7.91 -20.84
CA ALA A 8 -3.03 8.35 -22.17
C ALA A 8 -4.39 7.75 -22.60
N ALA A 9 -4.78 6.60 -22.07
CA ALA A 9 -6.07 5.97 -22.38
C ALA A 9 -7.25 6.59 -21.61
N LEU A 10 -7.03 7.50 -20.65
CA LEU A 10 -8.12 8.18 -19.97
C LEU A 10 -8.99 8.99 -20.92
N LYS A 11 -8.38 9.73 -21.86
CA LYS A 11 -9.12 10.53 -22.83
C LYS A 11 -10.04 9.67 -23.71
N PRO A 12 -9.55 8.62 -24.41
CA PRO A 12 -10.44 7.79 -25.23
C PRO A 12 -11.49 7.04 -24.40
N VAL A 13 -11.16 6.58 -23.19
CA VAL A 13 -12.17 5.96 -22.29
C VAL A 13 -13.26 6.96 -21.90
N ASN A 14 -12.89 8.19 -21.50
CA ASN A 14 -13.84 9.23 -21.14
C ASN A 14 -14.71 9.66 -22.33
N THR A 15 -14.18 9.66 -23.55
CA THR A 15 -14.97 9.90 -24.77
C THR A 15 -16.07 8.85 -24.95
N VAL A 16 -15.78 7.56 -24.71
CA VAL A 16 -16.79 6.49 -24.78
C VAL A 16 -17.88 6.72 -23.74
N ILE A 17 -17.50 7.05 -22.50
CA ILE A 17 -18.46 7.31 -21.41
C ILE A 17 -19.34 8.53 -21.75
N ALA A 18 -18.74 9.64 -22.23
CA ALA A 18 -19.46 10.86 -22.59
C ALA A 18 -20.42 10.67 -23.77
N ALA A 19 -20.10 9.76 -24.68
CA ALA A 19 -20.97 9.39 -25.81
C ALA A 19 -22.12 8.45 -25.43
N GLY A 20 -22.26 8.06 -24.15
CA GLY A 20 -23.30 7.12 -23.69
C GLY A 20 -23.09 5.68 -24.17
N ARG A 21 -21.88 5.34 -24.62
CA ARG A 21 -21.52 4.01 -25.09
C ARG A 21 -21.20 3.06 -23.94
N THR A 22 -21.17 1.75 -24.22
CA THR A 22 -21.09 0.73 -23.17
C THR A 22 -19.73 0.75 -22.48
N PHE A 23 -19.73 0.99 -21.17
CA PHE A 23 -18.54 0.94 -20.32
C PHE A 23 -18.70 -0.12 -19.23
N ARG A 24 -17.65 -0.93 -19.00
CA ARG A 24 -17.66 -2.01 -18.01
C ARG A 24 -16.48 -1.91 -17.06
N TRP A 25 -16.68 -2.40 -15.84
CA TRP A 25 -15.63 -2.52 -14.83
C TRP A 25 -15.32 -3.99 -14.60
N PHE A 26 -14.03 -4.34 -14.59
CA PHE A 26 -13.55 -5.66 -14.26
C PHE A 26 -12.68 -5.62 -13.01
N LEU A 27 -12.79 -6.64 -12.17
CA LEU A 27 -11.96 -6.84 -10.99
C LEU A 27 -11.28 -8.20 -11.08
N ASP A 28 -9.96 -8.19 -10.96
CA ASP A 28 -9.18 -9.40 -10.77
C ASP A 28 -9.33 -9.88 -9.33
N GLU A 29 -10.10 -10.95 -9.13
CA GLU A 29 -10.39 -11.50 -7.80
C GLU A 29 -9.15 -12.08 -7.11
N THR A 30 -8.07 -12.34 -7.87
CA THR A 30 -6.79 -12.81 -7.33
C THR A 30 -5.97 -11.71 -6.66
N VAL A 31 -6.35 -10.44 -6.84
CA VAL A 31 -5.71 -9.32 -6.14
C VAL A 31 -6.00 -9.41 -4.64
N ASP A 32 -4.96 -9.33 -3.82
CA ASP A 32 -5.12 -9.28 -2.37
C ASP A 32 -5.97 -8.06 -1.96
N GLY A 33 -7.06 -8.32 -1.25
CA GLY A 33 -8.05 -7.31 -0.87
C GLY A 33 -9.14 -7.05 -1.91
N SER A 34 -9.25 -7.86 -2.97
CA SER A 34 -10.28 -7.78 -4.01
C SER A 34 -11.71 -7.68 -3.43
N ALA A 35 -12.05 -8.49 -2.43
CA ALA A 35 -13.37 -8.45 -1.79
C ALA A 35 -13.71 -7.08 -1.19
N SER A 36 -12.75 -6.42 -0.53
CA SER A 36 -12.99 -5.08 0.02
C SER A 36 -13.01 -4.00 -1.05
N ILE A 37 -12.19 -4.14 -2.10
CA ILE A 37 -12.25 -3.27 -3.27
C ILE A 37 -13.65 -3.34 -3.90
N ALA A 38 -14.17 -4.55 -4.11
CA ALA A 38 -15.51 -4.77 -4.66
C ALA A 38 -16.59 -4.13 -3.78
N MET A 39 -16.52 -4.31 -2.45
CA MET A 39 -17.45 -3.71 -1.50
C MET A 39 -17.48 -2.18 -1.62
N ARG A 40 -16.31 -1.54 -1.62
CA ARG A 40 -16.19 -0.07 -1.73
C ARG A 40 -16.67 0.48 -3.06
N LEU A 41 -16.48 -0.26 -4.16
CA LEU A 41 -17.00 0.12 -5.47
C LEU A 41 -18.52 0.00 -5.51
N LYS A 42 -19.07 -1.07 -4.94
CA LYS A 42 -20.51 -1.28 -4.81
C LYS A 42 -21.18 -0.17 -3.99
N GLU A 43 -20.57 0.26 -2.89
CA GLU A 43 -21.02 1.42 -2.08
C GLU A 43 -21.07 2.72 -2.89
N LYS A 44 -20.22 2.85 -3.91
CA LYS A 44 -20.21 3.98 -4.85
C LYS A 44 -21.12 3.77 -6.08
N GLY A 45 -21.92 2.70 -6.09
CA GLY A 45 -22.80 2.34 -7.21
C GLY A 45 -22.08 1.73 -8.42
N ILE A 46 -20.79 1.40 -8.30
CA ILE A 46 -19.99 0.80 -9.37
C ILE A 46 -20.12 -0.72 -9.28
N ARG A 47 -20.64 -1.33 -10.35
CA ARG A 47 -20.71 -2.80 -10.50
C ARG A 47 -19.47 -3.29 -11.23
N THR A 48 -18.78 -4.27 -10.65
CA THR A 48 -17.62 -4.93 -11.24
C THR A 48 -17.96 -6.35 -11.65
N GLU A 49 -17.36 -6.82 -12.74
CA GLU A 49 -17.40 -8.22 -13.18
C GLU A 49 -16.04 -8.89 -12.93
N PRO A 50 -16.01 -10.20 -12.67
CA PRO A 50 -14.75 -10.95 -12.60
C PRO A 50 -13.93 -10.80 -13.88
N LEU A 51 -12.61 -10.63 -13.75
CA LEU A 51 -11.72 -10.42 -14.88
C LEU A 51 -11.68 -11.61 -15.87
N ASP A 52 -11.90 -12.83 -15.38
CA ASP A 52 -11.97 -14.04 -16.22
C ASP A 52 -13.18 -14.06 -17.17
N ARG A 53 -14.21 -13.25 -16.90
CA ARG A 53 -15.37 -13.04 -17.77
C ARG A 53 -15.20 -11.90 -18.77
N LEU A 54 -13.99 -11.36 -18.91
CA LEU A 54 -13.73 -10.28 -19.86
C LEU A 54 -13.99 -10.76 -21.30
N ASP A 55 -15.08 -10.25 -21.87
CA ASP A 55 -15.40 -10.38 -23.29
C ASP A 55 -15.26 -9.01 -23.98
N ALA A 56 -14.28 -8.89 -24.87
CA ALA A 56 -14.02 -7.66 -25.62
C ALA A 56 -15.20 -7.21 -26.50
N ASN A 57 -16.17 -8.08 -26.79
CA ASN A 57 -17.37 -7.72 -27.56
C ASN A 57 -18.47 -7.07 -26.70
N ALA A 58 -18.45 -7.24 -25.38
CA ALA A 58 -19.52 -6.81 -24.47
C ALA A 58 -19.46 -5.31 -24.07
N PHE A 59 -18.42 -4.58 -24.47
CA PHE A 59 -18.20 -3.17 -24.10
C PHE A 59 -17.48 -2.39 -25.18
N ASP A 60 -17.56 -1.06 -25.14
CA ASP A 60 -16.82 -0.15 -26.02
C ASP A 60 -15.53 0.37 -25.37
N ALA A 61 -15.52 0.46 -24.04
CA ALA A 61 -14.34 0.69 -23.22
C ALA A 61 -14.48 0.02 -21.84
N CYS A 62 -13.38 -0.18 -21.12
CA CYS A 62 -13.43 -0.74 -19.77
C CYS A 62 -12.39 -0.16 -18.81
N ALA A 63 -12.68 -0.30 -17.52
CA ALA A 63 -11.69 -0.17 -16.45
C ALA A 63 -11.42 -1.54 -15.84
N ILE A 64 -10.16 -1.88 -15.60
CA ILE A 64 -9.75 -3.18 -15.08
C ILE A 64 -8.92 -2.98 -13.82
N ILE A 65 -9.36 -3.49 -12.68
CA ILE A 65 -8.61 -3.45 -11.44
C ILE A 65 -7.81 -4.74 -11.33
N THR A 66 -6.49 -4.65 -11.45
CA THR A 66 -5.59 -5.81 -11.47
C THR A 66 -4.16 -5.37 -11.19
N GLU A 67 -3.32 -6.31 -10.76
CA GLU A 67 -1.86 -6.17 -10.69
C GLU A 67 -1.16 -6.77 -11.92
N LYS A 68 -1.88 -7.54 -12.74
CA LYS A 68 -1.34 -8.22 -13.93
C LYS A 68 -1.21 -7.28 -15.12
N THR A 69 -0.25 -7.52 -16.00
CA THR A 69 -0.19 -6.82 -17.28
C THR A 69 -1.26 -7.40 -18.21
N ILE A 70 -2.20 -6.56 -18.64
CA ILE A 70 -3.32 -6.94 -19.50
C ILE A 70 -3.34 -5.99 -20.70
N THR A 71 -3.69 -6.54 -21.86
CA THR A 71 -3.91 -5.77 -23.08
C THR A 71 -5.29 -6.09 -23.64
N VAL A 72 -6.05 -5.05 -23.97
CA VAL A 72 -7.35 -5.16 -24.63
C VAL A 72 -7.31 -4.32 -25.92
N LYS A 73 -7.95 -4.80 -26.99
CA LYS A 73 -7.97 -4.10 -28.29
C LYS A 73 -8.78 -2.79 -28.25
N LYS A 74 -9.77 -2.70 -27.36
CA LYS A 74 -10.62 -1.52 -27.16
C LYS A 74 -10.01 -0.58 -26.11
N PRO A 75 -10.38 0.71 -26.08
CA PRO A 75 -9.90 1.64 -25.05
C PRO A 75 -10.10 1.08 -23.64
N PHE A 76 -9.03 1.00 -22.86
CA PHE A 76 -9.08 0.48 -21.50
C PHE A 76 -8.10 1.22 -20.59
N VAL A 77 -8.42 1.23 -19.29
CA VAL A 77 -7.49 1.65 -18.24
C VAL A 77 -7.38 0.56 -17.18
N CYS A 78 -6.16 0.24 -16.77
CA CYS A 78 -5.86 -0.54 -15.60
C CYS A 78 -5.80 0.37 -14.36
N LEU A 79 -6.48 -0.04 -13.30
CA LEU A 79 -6.42 0.57 -11.99
C LEU A 79 -5.57 -0.31 -11.08
N ARG A 80 -4.34 0.12 -10.80
CA ARG A 80 -3.40 -0.59 -9.94
C ARG A 80 -3.67 -0.21 -8.48
N PRO A 81 -4.02 -1.17 -7.60
CA PRO A 81 -4.23 -0.88 -6.19
C PRO A 81 -2.94 -0.41 -5.52
N LYS A 82 -3.08 0.53 -4.58
CA LYS A 82 -2.06 0.82 -3.57
C LYS A 82 -2.42 0.04 -2.31
N ASN A 83 -1.76 -1.09 -2.11
CA ASN A 83 -2.07 -2.08 -1.08
C ASN A 83 -0.85 -2.45 -0.22
N LEU A 84 0.31 -1.84 -0.45
CA LEU A 84 1.51 -2.10 0.35
C LEU A 84 1.72 -1.01 1.40
N PHE A 85 2.04 -1.47 2.61
CA PHE A 85 2.34 -0.64 3.76
C PHE A 85 3.71 -1.01 4.26
N VAL A 86 4.61 -0.02 4.29
CA VAL A 86 6.02 -0.29 4.53
C VAL A 86 6.42 0.28 5.87
N GLY A 87 6.76 -0.61 6.80
CA GLY A 87 7.31 -0.23 8.08
C GLY A 87 8.82 -0.11 7.99
N ILE A 88 9.39 0.99 8.48
CA ILE A 88 10.83 1.27 8.42
C ILE A 88 11.34 1.60 9.82
N GLY A 89 12.41 0.92 10.25
CA GLY A 89 13.17 1.25 11.45
C GLY A 89 14.64 1.49 11.09
N CYS A 90 15.23 2.57 11.58
CA CYS A 90 16.63 2.93 11.28
C CYS A 90 17.32 3.54 12.51
N LYS A 91 18.65 3.69 12.48
CA LYS A 91 19.39 4.40 13.55
C LYS A 91 19.19 5.92 13.42
N ARG A 92 19.43 6.68 14.50
CA ARG A 92 19.39 8.15 14.41
C ARG A 92 20.47 8.66 13.45
N GLY A 93 20.14 9.65 12.63
CA GLY A 93 21.03 10.23 11.63
C GLY A 93 21.18 9.37 10.37
N THR A 94 20.29 8.40 10.14
CA THR A 94 20.32 7.64 8.88
C THR A 94 19.91 8.57 7.74
N SER A 95 20.73 8.65 6.68
CA SER A 95 20.46 9.54 5.55
C SER A 95 19.27 9.08 4.70
N GLN A 96 18.70 9.99 3.92
CA GLN A 96 17.61 9.70 2.99
C GLN A 96 18.01 8.58 2.00
N GLU A 97 19.22 8.65 1.45
CA GLU A 97 19.72 7.71 0.44
C GLU A 97 19.82 6.30 1.01
N LEU A 98 20.24 6.20 2.28
CA LEU A 98 20.34 4.94 2.99
C LEU A 98 18.96 4.34 3.30
N VAL A 99 17.96 5.17 3.63
CA VAL A 99 16.57 4.71 3.78
C VAL A 99 16.01 4.25 2.45
N GLN A 100 16.22 5.03 1.38
CA GLN A 100 15.77 4.71 0.03
C GLN A 100 16.38 3.40 -0.49
N SER A 101 17.68 3.17 -0.25
CA SER A 101 18.35 1.93 -0.65
C SER A 101 17.73 0.71 0.03
N ALA A 102 17.48 0.78 1.34
CA ALA A 102 16.82 -0.30 2.07
C ALA A 102 15.37 -0.54 1.60
N PHE A 103 14.63 0.54 1.33
CA PHE A 103 13.27 0.46 0.80
C PHE A 103 13.22 -0.22 -0.58
N THR A 104 14.09 0.21 -1.51
CA THR A 104 14.15 -0.37 -2.86
C THR A 104 14.56 -1.84 -2.81
N ALA A 105 15.55 -2.19 -1.98
CA ALA A 105 15.95 -3.58 -1.79
C ALA A 105 14.81 -4.45 -1.21
N ALA A 106 14.07 -3.92 -0.23
CA ALA A 106 12.92 -4.62 0.35
C ALA A 106 11.80 -4.87 -0.67
N LEU A 107 11.47 -3.88 -1.50
CA LEU A 107 10.48 -4.06 -2.57
C LEU A 107 10.93 -5.11 -3.60
N ALA A 108 12.20 -5.06 -4.01
CA ALA A 108 12.75 -6.05 -4.93
C ALA A 108 12.68 -7.48 -4.35
N GLN A 109 13.02 -7.65 -3.07
CA GLN A 109 12.92 -8.94 -2.39
C GLN A 109 11.48 -9.44 -2.25
N ALA A 110 10.51 -8.52 -2.13
CA ALA A 110 9.08 -8.84 -2.08
C ALA A 110 8.44 -9.02 -3.47
N GLY A 111 9.19 -8.85 -4.57
CA GLY A 111 8.63 -8.86 -5.93
C GLY A 111 7.62 -7.74 -6.19
N ALA A 112 7.75 -6.63 -5.46
CA ALA A 112 6.80 -5.54 -5.41
C ALA A 112 7.32 -4.27 -6.09
N TYR A 113 6.39 -3.38 -6.44
CA TYR A 113 6.71 -2.12 -7.11
C TYR A 113 6.45 -0.90 -6.23
N PRO A 114 7.25 0.18 -6.35
CA PRO A 114 7.05 1.40 -5.57
C PRO A 114 5.65 2.01 -5.68
N TYR A 115 5.00 1.89 -6.85
CA TYR A 115 3.67 2.44 -7.06
C TYR A 115 2.57 1.76 -6.23
N GLN A 116 2.80 0.52 -5.74
CA GLN A 116 1.86 -0.21 -4.88
C GLN A 116 1.89 0.29 -3.43
N VAL A 117 2.91 1.06 -3.05
CA VAL A 117 3.06 1.57 -1.69
C VAL A 117 2.03 2.68 -1.43
N ALA A 118 1.18 2.44 -0.44
CA ALA A 118 0.15 3.35 0.02
C ALA A 118 0.69 4.35 1.05
N SER A 119 1.50 3.88 2.00
CA SER A 119 2.09 4.69 3.07
C SER A 119 3.28 4.00 3.72
N LEU A 120 4.06 4.80 4.44
CA LEU A 120 5.16 4.38 5.29
C LEU A 120 4.72 4.42 6.75
N ALA A 121 5.37 3.63 7.61
CA ALA A 121 5.10 3.63 9.03
C ALA A 121 6.37 3.44 9.87
N SER A 122 6.40 4.04 11.06
CA SER A 122 7.46 3.84 12.05
C SER A 122 6.97 4.08 13.48
N VAL A 123 7.89 4.06 14.45
CA VAL A 123 7.63 4.40 15.85
C VAL A 123 7.74 5.91 16.08
N ASP A 124 6.93 6.47 16.96
CA ASP A 124 6.90 7.90 17.33
C ASP A 124 8.24 8.47 17.79
N ALA A 125 9.10 7.66 18.41
CA ALA A 125 10.49 8.04 18.70
C ALA A 125 11.32 8.43 17.45
N LYS A 126 10.79 8.20 16.24
CA LYS A 126 11.35 8.56 14.94
C LYS A 126 10.60 9.66 14.21
N ALA A 127 9.63 10.31 14.85
CA ALA A 127 8.86 11.39 14.24
C ALA A 127 9.73 12.61 13.86
N ASP A 128 10.93 12.73 14.41
CA ASP A 128 11.93 13.77 14.11
C ASP A 128 13.11 13.28 13.25
N GLU A 129 13.05 12.05 12.73
CA GLU A 129 14.14 11.46 11.95
C GLU A 129 14.21 12.05 10.54
N LYS A 130 15.08 13.04 10.34
CA LYS A 130 15.22 13.79 9.10
C LYS A 130 15.32 12.91 7.84
N GLY A 131 16.21 11.91 7.81
CA GLY A 131 16.37 11.09 6.61
C GLY A 131 15.15 10.22 6.26
N LEU A 132 14.35 9.83 7.26
CA LEU A 132 13.10 9.11 7.05
C LEU A 132 11.99 10.04 6.53
N LEU A 133 11.89 11.25 7.08
CA LEU A 133 10.94 12.28 6.65
C LEU A 133 11.25 12.79 5.23
N ASP A 134 12.52 13.08 4.95
CA ASP A 134 12.98 13.52 3.63
C ASP A 134 12.71 12.45 2.57
N PHE A 135 12.95 11.17 2.90
CA PHE A 135 12.61 10.05 2.03
C PHE A 135 11.10 9.99 1.73
N ALA A 136 10.26 10.04 2.77
CA ALA A 136 8.81 10.05 2.63
C ALA A 136 8.34 11.21 1.72
N GLY A 137 8.90 12.41 1.95
CA GLY A 137 8.67 13.60 1.14
C GLY A 137 9.06 13.41 -0.33
N SER A 138 10.25 12.90 -0.61
CA SER A 138 10.74 12.66 -1.98
C SER A 138 9.85 11.68 -2.77
N MET A 139 9.29 10.69 -2.07
CA MET A 139 8.42 9.67 -2.66
C MET A 139 6.94 10.12 -2.72
N HIS A 140 6.61 11.28 -2.18
CA HIS A 140 5.24 11.76 -2.00
C HIS A 140 4.35 10.73 -1.28
N LEU A 141 4.93 10.04 -0.29
CA LEU A 141 4.25 9.03 0.50
C LEU A 141 3.92 9.60 1.89
N PRO A 142 2.68 9.41 2.38
CA PRO A 142 2.39 9.70 3.78
C PRO A 142 3.19 8.75 4.66
N ILE A 143 3.68 9.27 5.79
CA ILE A 143 4.33 8.49 6.83
C ILE A 143 3.58 8.68 8.14
N HIS A 144 3.27 7.58 8.81
CA HIS A 144 2.59 7.58 10.11
C HIS A 144 3.48 7.02 11.20
N PHE A 145 3.34 7.59 12.39
CA PHE A 145 4.11 7.19 13.56
C PHE A 145 3.17 6.70 14.65
N TYR A 146 3.58 5.62 15.31
CA TYR A 146 2.79 4.94 16.33
C TYR A 146 3.54 4.86 17.65
N LYS A 147 2.80 4.87 18.76
CA LYS A 147 3.41 4.70 20.06
C LYS A 147 3.98 3.30 20.21
N ALA A 148 5.09 3.19 20.94
CA ALA A 148 5.73 1.91 21.20
C ALA A 148 4.76 0.88 21.83
N GLU A 149 3.87 1.30 22.70
CA GLU A 149 2.89 0.43 23.36
C GLU A 149 1.85 -0.13 22.39
N GLU A 150 1.43 0.67 21.39
CA GLU A 150 0.51 0.22 20.35
C GLU A 150 1.20 -0.84 19.48
N LEU A 151 2.44 -0.57 19.08
CA LEU A 151 3.25 -1.49 18.29
C LEU A 151 3.54 -2.80 19.03
N LYS A 152 3.76 -2.72 20.34
CA LYS A 152 3.98 -3.89 21.20
C LYS A 152 2.77 -4.83 21.21
N LYS A 153 1.55 -4.30 21.33
CA LYS A 153 0.32 -5.11 21.26
C LYS A 153 0.21 -5.89 19.94
N ILE A 154 0.53 -5.25 18.82
CA ILE A 154 0.55 -5.92 17.52
C ILE A 154 1.65 -6.99 17.46
N ALA A 155 2.83 -6.70 18.00
CA ALA A 155 3.92 -7.68 18.04
C ALA A 155 3.55 -8.93 18.87
N GLU A 156 2.86 -8.74 20.00
CA GLU A 156 2.36 -9.83 20.85
C GLU A 156 1.25 -10.62 20.15
N GLU A 157 0.26 -9.94 19.57
CA GLU A 157 -0.87 -10.56 18.85
C GLU A 157 -0.43 -11.43 17.67
N TYR A 158 0.60 -11.00 16.94
CA TYR A 158 1.14 -11.72 15.79
C TYR A 158 2.36 -12.59 16.13
N HIS A 159 2.69 -12.73 17.41
CA HIS A 159 3.86 -13.49 17.90
C HIS A 159 5.16 -13.15 17.16
N LEU A 160 5.39 -11.87 16.89
CA LEU A 160 6.54 -11.40 16.12
C LEU A 160 7.85 -11.56 16.89
N GLU A 161 8.90 -11.99 16.20
CA GLU A 161 10.23 -12.08 16.80
C GLU A 161 10.71 -10.71 17.32
N SER A 162 10.99 -10.65 18.62
CA SER A 162 11.42 -9.44 19.31
C SER A 162 12.94 -9.40 19.47
N SER A 163 13.53 -8.22 19.30
CA SER A 163 14.93 -7.99 19.65
C SER A 163 15.01 -7.41 21.06
N LYS A 164 15.57 -8.16 22.02
CA LYS A 164 15.77 -7.73 23.41
C LYS A 164 16.50 -6.38 23.52
N PHE A 165 17.45 -6.12 22.63
CA PHE A 165 18.18 -4.84 22.57
C PHE A 165 17.26 -3.67 22.20
N VAL A 166 16.44 -3.83 21.16
CA VAL A 166 15.52 -2.77 20.69
C VAL A 166 14.40 -2.54 21.71
N GLU A 167 13.91 -3.61 22.34
CA GLU A 167 12.88 -3.51 23.37
C GLU A 167 13.36 -2.68 24.57
N LYS A 168 14.62 -2.84 24.99
CA LYS A 168 15.20 -2.05 26.09
C LYS A 168 15.35 -0.55 25.75
N THR A 169 15.55 -0.21 24.47
CA THR A 169 15.79 1.18 24.04
C THR A 169 14.50 1.92 23.62
N ILE A 170 13.57 1.22 22.99
CA ILE A 170 12.39 1.83 22.32
C ILE A 170 11.07 1.30 22.93
N GLY A 171 11.11 0.30 23.81
CA GLY A 171 9.91 -0.31 24.41
C GLY A 171 9.23 -1.37 23.53
N VAL A 172 9.67 -1.54 22.27
CA VAL A 172 9.16 -2.56 21.35
C VAL A 172 10.29 -3.23 20.56
N GLY A 173 10.35 -4.57 20.60
CA GLY A 173 11.43 -5.34 19.96
C GLY A 173 11.33 -5.47 18.43
N ASN A 174 10.18 -5.12 17.85
CA ASN A 174 9.88 -5.23 16.42
C ASN A 174 9.09 -4.03 15.91
N VAL A 175 9.78 -2.90 15.69
CA VAL A 175 9.16 -1.65 15.19
C VAL A 175 8.60 -1.82 13.78
N CYS A 176 9.42 -2.21 12.81
CA CYS A 176 9.04 -2.12 11.39
C CYS A 176 7.88 -3.06 11.04
N GLN A 177 7.86 -4.31 11.51
CA GLN A 177 6.80 -5.24 11.12
C GLN A 177 5.48 -4.93 11.83
N SER A 178 5.51 -4.59 13.12
CA SER A 178 4.30 -4.15 13.83
C SER A 178 3.74 -2.86 13.24
N ALA A 179 4.59 -1.90 12.84
CA ALA A 179 4.16 -0.67 12.21
C ALA A 179 3.53 -0.91 10.83
N ALA A 180 4.13 -1.79 10.00
CA ALA A 180 3.55 -2.19 8.71
C ALA A 180 2.17 -2.87 8.89
N LEU A 181 2.06 -3.79 9.86
CA LEU A 181 0.80 -4.47 10.17
C LEU A 181 -0.26 -3.51 10.70
N MET A 182 0.11 -2.58 11.58
CA MET A 182 -0.83 -1.59 12.10
C MET A 182 -1.33 -0.63 11.02
N GLU A 183 -0.40 -0.16 10.17
CA GLU A 183 -0.70 0.73 9.06
C GLU A 183 -1.60 0.06 8.02
N SER A 184 -1.37 -1.23 7.74
CA SER A 184 -2.21 -2.04 6.86
C SER A 184 -3.56 -2.46 7.44
N MET A 185 -3.93 -1.95 8.63
CA MET A 185 -5.11 -2.36 9.39
C MET A 185 -5.14 -3.86 9.66
N LYS A 186 -4.04 -4.37 10.23
CA LYS A 186 -3.86 -5.80 10.56
C LYS A 186 -3.87 -6.70 9.33
N GLY A 187 -3.26 -6.20 8.25
CA GLY A 187 -3.12 -6.92 6.99
C GLY A 187 -2.21 -8.15 7.08
N LYS A 188 -1.83 -8.67 5.91
CA LYS A 188 -0.95 -9.83 5.78
C LYS A 188 0.50 -9.38 5.64
N THR A 189 1.43 -9.99 6.36
CA THR A 189 2.86 -9.75 6.12
C THR A 189 3.26 -10.31 4.75
N LEU A 190 3.81 -9.46 3.88
CA LEU A 190 4.41 -9.84 2.60
C LEU A 190 5.92 -10.05 2.74
N LEU A 191 6.59 -9.11 3.42
CA LEU A 191 8.00 -9.22 3.79
C LEU A 191 8.10 -9.06 5.31
N PRO A 192 8.54 -10.10 6.06
CA PRO A 192 8.78 -9.95 7.49
C PRO A 192 9.93 -8.98 7.76
N LYS A 193 10.15 -8.66 9.04
CA LYS A 193 11.27 -7.84 9.48
C LYS A 193 12.58 -8.30 8.86
N THR A 194 13.11 -7.50 7.94
CA THR A 194 14.32 -7.79 7.19
C THR A 194 15.34 -6.69 7.45
N LYS A 195 16.54 -7.08 7.88
CA LYS A 195 17.65 -6.16 8.16
C LYS A 195 18.42 -5.87 6.88
N PHE A 196 18.62 -4.59 6.61
CA PHE A 196 19.54 -4.06 5.60
C PHE A 196 20.67 -3.30 6.30
N VAL A 197 21.66 -2.83 5.52
CA VAL A 197 22.87 -2.19 6.05
C VAL A 197 22.56 -1.00 6.98
N SER A 198 21.58 -0.17 6.61
CA SER A 198 21.25 1.09 7.27
C SER A 198 19.91 1.11 8.00
N ALA A 199 19.00 0.21 7.63
CA ALA A 199 17.63 0.19 8.11
C ALA A 199 17.08 -1.25 8.16
N THR A 200 15.99 -1.42 8.87
CA THR A 200 15.18 -2.63 8.89
C THR A 200 13.83 -2.31 8.28
N VAL A 201 13.37 -3.12 7.34
CA VAL A 201 12.14 -2.89 6.60
C VAL A 201 11.23 -4.11 6.73
N ALA A 202 9.93 -3.88 6.78
CA ALA A 202 8.90 -4.90 6.64
C ALA A 202 7.79 -4.37 5.74
N ILE A 203 7.12 -5.26 5.02
CA ILE A 203 6.06 -4.91 4.07
C ILE A 203 4.82 -5.73 4.43
N ALA A 204 3.69 -5.05 4.57
CA ALA A 204 2.39 -5.67 4.75
C ALA A 204 1.47 -5.35 3.57
N LEU A 205 0.72 -6.34 3.13
CA LEU A 205 -0.42 -6.22 2.22
C LEU A 205 -1.66 -5.91 3.03
N GLY A 206 -2.39 -4.87 2.63
CA GLY A 206 -3.67 -4.55 3.23
C GLY A 206 -4.46 -3.59 2.38
N LEU A 207 -5.47 -3.01 2.98
CA LEU A 207 -6.32 -2.06 2.30
C LEU A 207 -5.91 -0.65 2.72
N SER A 208 -5.85 0.28 1.76
CA SER A 208 -5.81 1.70 2.10
C SER A 208 -7.08 2.02 2.87
N GLY A 209 -6.99 2.01 4.20
CA GLY A 209 -7.93 2.70 5.06
C GLY A 209 -8.06 4.08 4.46
N SER A 210 -9.27 4.41 4.01
CA SER A 210 -9.52 5.76 3.54
C SER A 210 -9.45 6.58 4.81
N SER A 211 -8.25 7.12 5.06
CA SER A 211 -7.99 8.45 5.56
C SER A 211 -7.20 8.51 6.87
N ALA A 212 -6.10 9.26 6.77
CA ALA A 212 -5.60 10.08 7.87
C ALA A 212 -6.68 11.00 8.48
N LEU A 213 -7.86 11.16 7.84
CA LEU A 213 -9.03 11.91 8.35
C LEU A 213 -9.86 11.11 9.38
N ASP A 214 -10.01 9.79 9.25
CA ASP A 214 -10.81 8.96 10.18
C ASP A 214 -10.10 8.83 11.54
N ARG A 215 -8.76 8.87 11.53
CA ARG A 215 -7.95 8.88 12.75
C ARG A 215 -8.03 10.22 13.49
N ALA A 216 -8.31 11.32 12.79
CA ALA A 216 -8.56 12.62 13.41
C ALA A 216 -9.96 12.71 14.03
N MET A 217 -10.96 12.02 13.46
CA MET A 217 -12.34 12.02 13.98
C MET A 217 -12.56 11.08 15.18
N LYS A 218 -11.72 10.07 15.38
CA LYS A 218 -11.74 9.21 16.60
C LYS A 218 -10.99 9.80 17.81
N LYS A 219 -10.43 11.00 17.69
CA LYS A 219 -9.76 11.73 18.79
C LYS A 219 -10.60 12.87 19.39
N LYS A 220 -11.92 12.90 19.13
CA LYS A 220 -12.86 13.80 19.82
C LYS A 220 -13.72 13.03 20.82
#